data_AF-A0A2V6Q311-F1
#
_entry.id   AF-A0A2V6Q311-F1
#
_cell.length_a   1.000
_cell.length_b   1.000
_cell.length_c   1.000
_cell.angle_alpha   90.00
_cell.angle_beta   90.00
_cell.angle_gamma   90.00
#
_symmetry.space_group_name_H-M   'P 1'
#
loop_
_entity.id
_entity.type
_entity.pdbx_description
1 polymer ?
#
loop_
_entity_poly.entity_id
_entity_poly.type
_entity_poly.pdbx_seq_one_letter_code
_entity_poly.pdbx_strand_id
1 'polypeptide(L)' 'MDQSGGLYAKLEERILARDQIGASTVYYDLVRAGRPRAEIVRETVRIHAPYTHVPYHQRIDDGFVRFVNNDHCLLS' A
#
# COMPACT_ATOMS: atom_id res chain seq x y z
N MET A 1 5.27 26.89 -1.93
CA MET A 1 4.32 25.77 -1.83
C MET A 1 5.14 24.51 -1.65
N ASP A 2 4.88 23.72 -0.61
CA ASP A 2 5.59 22.47 -0.36
C ASP A 2 5.36 21.50 -1.53
N GLN A 3 6.36 21.34 -2.40
CA GLN A 3 6.29 20.47 -3.58
C GLN A 3 5.93 19.02 -3.20
N SER A 4 6.21 18.65 -1.95
CA SER A 4 5.96 17.31 -1.41
C SER A 4 4.48 16.98 -1.29
N GLY A 5 3.62 17.97 -1.05
CA GLY A 5 2.17 17.76 -1.01
C GLY A 5 1.64 17.24 -2.35
N GLY A 6 2.22 17.71 -3.46
CA GLY A 6 1.90 17.20 -4.80
C GLY A 6 2.42 15.79 -5.05
N LEU A 7 3.57 15.42 -4.47
CA LEU A 7 4.13 14.08 -4.61
C LEU A 7 3.28 13.03 -3.91
N TYR A 8 2.73 13.31 -2.71
CA TYR A 8 1.85 12.36 -2.03
C TYR A 8 0.51 12.18 -2.74
N ALA A 9 -0.08 13.24 -3.31
CA ALA A 9 -1.29 13.11 -4.13
C ALA A 9 -1.04 12.28 -5.40
N LYS A 10 0.13 12.45 -6.04
CA LYS A 10 0.54 11.64 -7.18
C LYS A 10 0.81 10.19 -6.78
N LEU A 11 1.38 9.95 -5.60
CA LEU A 11 1.57 8.60 -5.07
C LEU A 11 0.22 7.90 -4.90
N GLU A 12 -0.76 8.60 -4.34
CA GLU A 12 -2.13 8.12 -4.17
C GLU A 12 -2.77 7.74 -5.50
N GLU A 13 -2.72 8.63 -6.49
CA GLU A 13 -3.21 8.36 -7.85
C GLU A 13 -2.61 7.06 -8.43
N ARG A 14 -1.29 6.88 -8.31
CA ARG A 14 -0.59 5.72 -8.88
C ARG A 14 -0.91 4.42 -8.16
N ILE A 15 -1.03 4.46 -6.82
CA ILE A 15 -1.44 3.30 -6.02
C ILE A 15 -2.87 2.89 -6.38
N LEU A 16 -3.80 3.84 -6.47
CA LEU A 16 -5.20 3.56 -6.83
C LEU A 16 -5.32 3.01 -8.27
N ALA A 17 -4.49 3.50 -9.19
CA ALA A 17 -4.40 3.00 -10.56
C ALA A 17 -3.71 1.64 -10.70
N ARG A 18 -3.20 1.04 -9.61
CA ARG A 18 -2.38 -0.18 -9.62
C ARG A 18 -1.11 -0.05 -10.50
N ASP A 19 -0.60 1.17 -10.67
CA ASP A 19 0.59 1.47 -11.45
C ASP A 19 1.85 1.34 -10.59
N GLN A 20 2.37 0.11 -10.47
CA GLN A 20 3.54 -0.18 -9.63
C GLN A 20 4.80 0.61 -10.05
N ILE A 21 5.03 0.77 -11.36
CA ILE A 21 6.21 1.48 -11.88
C ILE A 21 6.08 2.98 -11.58
N GLY A 22 4.91 3.55 -11.83
CA GLY A 22 4.63 4.95 -11.53
C GLY A 22 4.69 5.25 -10.04
N ALA A 23 4.12 4.39 -9.19
CA ALA A 23 4.20 4.53 -7.73
C ALA A 23 5.65 4.45 -7.23
N SER A 24 6.44 3.53 -7.78
CA SER A 24 7.88 3.41 -7.47
C SER A 24 8.66 4.68 -7.87
N THR A 25 8.34 5.25 -9.03
CA THR A 25 8.95 6.51 -9.48
C THR A 25 8.67 7.64 -8.50
N VAL A 26 7.42 7.80 -8.07
CA VAL A 26 7.02 8.83 -7.08
C VAL A 26 7.67 8.58 -5.72
N TYR A 27 7.77 7.33 -5.28
CA TYR A 27 8.52 6.97 -4.07
C TYR A 27 9.97 7.46 -4.12
N TYR A 28 10.68 7.21 -5.23
CA TYR A 28 12.05 7.69 -5.37
C TYR A 28 12.15 9.21 -5.40
N ASP A 29 11.17 9.91 -5.97
CA ASP A 29 11.12 11.37 -5.95
C ASP A 29 10.92 11.92 -4.54
N LEU A 30 10.07 11.28 -3.72
CA LEU A 30 9.92 11.60 -2.29
C LEU A 30 11.23 11.40 -1.50
N VAL A 31 11.95 10.31 -1.78
CA VAL A 31 13.26 10.04 -1.17
C VAL A 31 14.28 11.10 -1.59
N ARG A 32 14.34 11.47 -2.88
CA ARG A 32 15.24 12.51 -3.39
C ARG A 32 14.90 13.90 -2.84
N ALA A 33 13.62 14.17 -2.59
CA ALA A 33 13.15 15.38 -1.93
C ALA A 33 13.47 15.41 -0.41
N GLY A 34 14.10 14.37 0.13
CA GLY A 34 14.53 14.32 1.53
C GLY A 34 13.40 14.08 2.53
N ARG A 35 12.24 13.55 2.08
CA ARG A 35 11.14 13.26 3.00
C ARG A 35 11.53 12.16 4.00
N PRO A 36 11.12 12.27 5.27
CA PRO A 36 11.40 11.24 6.27
C PRO A 36 10.84 9.88 5.84
N ARG A 37 11.65 8.82 5.93
CA ARG A 37 11.24 7.47 5.52
C ARG A 37 10.01 6.97 6.26
N ALA A 38 9.92 7.26 7.57
CA ALA A 38 8.76 6.92 8.38
C ALA A 38 7.48 7.62 7.90
N GLU A 39 7.60 8.85 7.41
CA GLU A 39 6.48 9.60 6.83
C GLU A 39 6.03 8.97 5.51
N ILE A 40 6.98 8.64 4.62
CA ILE A 40 6.68 7.98 3.34
C ILE A 40 5.95 6.65 3.59
N VAL A 41 6.45 5.82 4.51
CA VAL A 41 5.81 4.54 4.86
C VAL A 41 4.41 4.76 5.43
N ARG A 42 4.24 5.70 6.36
CA ARG A 42 2.94 6.03 6.95
C ARG A 42 1.91 6.44 5.88
N GLU A 43 2.30 7.29 4.94
CA GLU A 43 1.40 7.74 3.87
C GLU A 43 1.08 6.61 2.89
N THR A 44 2.07 5.80 2.48
CA THR A 44 1.83 4.62 1.65
C THR A 44 0.84 3.64 2.30
N VAL A 45 1.01 3.36 3.60
CA VAL A 45 0.07 2.52 4.38
C VAL A 45 -1.31 3.16 4.42
N ARG A 46 -1.41 4.46 4.73
CA ARG A 46 -2.69 5.19 4.78
C ARG A 46 -3.45 5.08 3.45
N ILE A 47 -2.74 5.22 2.33
CA ILE A 47 -3.32 5.17 0.98
C ILE A 47 -3.79 3.75 0.64
N HIS A 48 -2.96 2.73 0.82
CA HIS A 48 -3.25 1.38 0.29
C HIS A 48 -4.04 0.49 1.25
N ALA A 49 -3.97 0.72 2.57
CA ALA A 49 -4.58 -0.15 3.57
C ALA A 49 -6.10 -0.37 3.37
N PRO A 50 -6.92 0.65 3.04
CA PRO A 50 -8.35 0.47 2.81
C PRO A 50 -8.68 -0.48 1.64
N TYR A 51 -7.76 -0.63 0.69
CA TYR A 51 -7.92 -1.44 -0.53
C TYR A 51 -7.22 -2.79 -0.44
N THR A 52 -6.58 -3.06 0.70
CA THR A 52 -5.88 -4.33 0.93
C THR A 52 -6.86 -5.33 1.47
N HIS A 53 -7.49 -6.06 0.56
CA HIS A 53 -8.14 -7.30 0.94
C HIS A 53 -7.06 -8.32 1.25
N VAL A 54 -7.02 -8.78 2.50
CA VAL A 54 -6.18 -9.92 2.82
C VAL A 54 -6.94 -11.18 2.40
N PRO A 55 -6.47 -11.90 1.36
CA PRO A 55 -7.06 -13.17 0.98
C PRO A 55 -6.99 -14.09 2.19
N TYR A 56 -8.15 -14.62 2.55
CA TYR A 56 -8.27 -15.64 3.57
C TYR A 56 -8.53 -16.98 2.88
N HIS A 57 -8.00 -18.05 3.45
CA HIS A 57 -8.49 -19.38 3.14
C HIS A 57 -9.73 -19.64 3.98
N GLN A 58 -10.81 -20.04 3.32
CA GLN A 58 -11.93 -20.64 4.01
C GLN A 58 -11.59 -22.10 4.29
N ARG A 59 -11.50 -22.48 5.57
CA ARG A 59 -11.36 -23.86 6.03
C ARG A 59 -12.63 -24.29 6.74
N ILE A 60 -12.93 -25.58 6.70
CA ILE A 60 -13.99 -26.20 7.51
C ILE A 60 -13.30 -27.11 8.51
N ASP A 61 -13.37 -26.76 9.80
CA ASP A 61 -12.82 -27.55 10.89
C ASP A 61 -14.00 -28.00 11.77
N ASP A 62 -14.22 -29.31 11.90
CA ASP A 62 -15.33 -29.93 12.64
C ASP A 62 -16.73 -29.38 12.29
N GLY A 63 -16.95 -29.05 11.01
CA GLY A 63 -18.21 -28.49 10.52
C GLY A 63 -18.34 -26.97 10.70
N PHE A 64 -17.35 -26.31 11.27
CA PHE A 64 -17.33 -24.85 11.43
C PHE A 64 -16.48 -24.17 10.36
N VAL A 65 -17.02 -23.10 9.77
CA VAL A 65 -16.29 -22.25 8.83
C VAL A 65 -15.27 -21.41 9.59
N ARG A 66 -13.99 -21.55 9.24
CA ARG A 66 -12.90 -20.71 9.73
C ARG A 66 -12.28 -19.93 8.58
N PHE A 67 -12.09 -18.64 8.79
CA PHE A 67 -11.35 -17.77 7.90
C PHE A 67 -9.93 -17.65 8.43
N VAL A 68 -8.99 -18.30 7.76
CA VAL A 68 -7.56 -18.25 8.12
C VAL A 68 -6.89 -17.28 7.18
N ASN A 69 -6.36 -16.19 7.75
CA ASN A 69 -5.61 -15.20 7.00
C ASN A 69 -4.27 -15.82 6.53
N ASN A 70 -3.90 -15.60 5.27
CA ASN A 70 -2.56 -15.90 4.79
C ASN A 70 -1.79 -14.58 4.65
N ASP A 71 -0.77 -14.37 5.47
CA ASP A 71 0.03 -13.14 5.53
C ASP A 71 0.79 -12.81 4.22
N HIS A 72 0.66 -13.64 3.18
CA HIS A 72 1.43 -13.59 1.94
C HIS A 72 0.98 -12.51 0.95
N CYS A 73 -0.01 -11.69 1.27
CA CYS A 73 -0.61 -10.77 0.30
C CYS A 73 0.08 -9.40 0.15
N LEU A 74 1.29 -9.24 0.70
CA LEU A 74 2.13 -8.05 0.46
C LEU A 74 3.13 -8.23 -0.70
N LEU A 75 3.12 -9.37 -1.42
CA LEU A 75 4.13 -9.72 -2.43
C LEU A 75 3.57 -10.03 -3.84
N SER A 76 2.48 -9.39 -4.25
CA SER A 76 2.00 -9.44 -5.65
C SER A 76 2.09 -8.10 -6.35
#